data_AF-A0A962H1H1-F1
#
_entry.id   AF-A0A962H1H1-F1
#
_cell.length_a   1.000
_cell.length_b   1.000
_cell.length_c   1.000
_cell.angle_alpha   90.00
_cell.angle_beta   90.00
_cell.angle_gamma   90.00
#
_symmetry.space_group_name_H-M   'P 1'
#
loop_
_entity.id
_entity.type
_entity.pdbx_description
1 polymer ?
#
loop_
_entity_poly.entity_id
_entity_poly.type
_entity_poly.pdbx_seq_one_letter_code
_entity_poly.pdbx_strand_id
1 'polypeptide(L)'
;MTQTQIADCLKIGAALVVAFGLMMAAASLSTLTAPTAWLIDLVFFPVDGAQTMADPVVRLMSGICGGVLVGWGAMIWLLVTRLLPRDPALTRQLILISVCSWFVIDSTGSVLSGGHWNVLGNLGFLLLFVVPAAQLRSP
;
A
#
# COMPACT_ATOMS: atom_id res chain seq x y z
N MET A 1 -20.60 -6.64 -8.11
CA MET A 1 -20.78 -6.37 -6.66
C MET A 1 -21.85 -5.30 -6.48
N THR A 2 -22.56 -5.29 -5.36
CA THR A 2 -23.42 -4.14 -4.97
C THR A 2 -22.54 -2.94 -4.60
N GLN A 3 -23.10 -1.73 -4.58
CA GLN A 3 -22.34 -0.52 -4.21
C GLN A 3 -21.75 -0.61 -2.79
N THR A 4 -22.48 -1.20 -1.85
CA THR A 4 -22.01 -1.49 -0.49
C THR A 4 -20.83 -2.45 -0.49
N GLN A 5 -20.92 -3.57 -1.23
CA GLN A 5 -19.82 -4.53 -1.35
C GLN A 5 -18.56 -3.90 -1.94
N ILE A 6 -18.71 -3.04 -2.95
CA ILE A 6 -17.57 -2.32 -3.55
C ILE A 6 -16.93 -1.39 -2.50
N ALA A 7 -17.74 -0.64 -1.76
CA ALA A 7 -17.25 0.24 -0.70
C ALA A 7 -16.52 -0.54 0.40
N ASP A 8 -17.04 -1.69 0.82
CA ASP A 8 -16.40 -2.54 1.82
C ASP A 8 -15.06 -3.10 1.32
N CYS A 9 -14.98 -3.56 0.07
CA CYS A 9 -13.71 -3.99 -0.53
C CYS A 9 -12.66 -2.87 -0.54
N LEU A 10 -13.05 -1.66 -0.96
CA LEU A 10 -12.13 -0.50 -0.98
C LEU A 10 -11.69 -0.10 0.43
N LYS A 11 -12.59 -0.20 1.42
CA LYS A 11 -12.27 0.03 2.84
C LYS A 11 -11.32 -1.02 3.40
N ILE A 12 -11.54 -2.30 3.10
CA ILE A 12 -10.62 -3.38 3.49
C ILE A 12 -9.23 -3.10 2.89
N GLY A 13 -9.17 -2.74 1.61
CA GLY A 13 -7.91 -2.33 0.99
C GLY A 13 -7.24 -1.17 1.74
N ALA A 14 -7.99 -0.10 2.02
CA ALA A 14 -7.50 1.04 2.79
C ALA A 14 -6.97 0.65 4.19
N ALA A 15 -7.69 -0.24 4.89
CA ALA A 15 -7.26 -0.73 6.20
C ALA A 15 -5.98 -1.58 6.11
N LEU A 16 -5.82 -2.39 5.06
CA LEU A 16 -4.59 -3.13 4.80
C LEU A 16 -3.40 -2.19 4.52
N VAL A 17 -3.62 -1.09 3.76
CA VAL A 17 -2.59 -0.04 3.57
C VAL A 17 -2.16 0.52 4.93
N VAL A 18 -3.13 0.86 5.79
CA VAL A 18 -2.84 1.41 7.12
C VAL A 18 -2.08 0.40 7.98
N ALA A 19 -2.52 -0.86 8.02
CA ALA A 19 -1.85 -1.90 8.80
C ALA A 19 -0.42 -2.14 8.33
N PHE A 20 -0.20 -2.20 7.02
CA PHE A 20 1.12 -2.34 6.42
C PHE A 20 2.00 -1.11 6.70
N GLY A 21 1.44 0.10 6.61
CA GLY A 21 2.11 1.34 6.97
C GLY A 21 2.52 1.39 8.45
N LEU A 22 1.65 0.94 9.36
CA LEU A 22 1.96 0.84 10.79
C LEU A 22 3.09 -0.16 11.06
N MET A 23 3.10 -1.31 10.38
CA MET A 23 4.18 -2.29 10.46
C MET A 23 5.52 -1.66 10.01
N MET A 24 5.55 -0.99 8.86
CA MET A 24 6.76 -0.31 8.37
C MET A 24 7.19 0.83 9.31
N ALA A 25 6.24 1.58 9.85
CA ALA A 25 6.50 2.68 10.78
C ALA A 25 7.13 2.16 12.08
N ALA A 26 6.64 1.01 12.59
CA ALA A 26 7.15 0.37 13.80
C ALA A 26 8.63 -0.01 13.71
N ALA A 27 9.17 -0.27 12.52
CA ALA A 27 10.59 -0.54 12.31
C ALA A 27 11.51 0.65 12.66
N SER A 28 10.96 1.85 12.88
CA SER A 28 11.70 2.97 13.49
C SER A 28 12.21 2.62 14.88
N LEU A 29 11.48 1.76 15.60
CA LEU A 29 11.90 1.20 16.88
C LEU A 29 12.81 -0.01 16.59
N SER A 30 14.05 0.04 17.08
CA SER A 30 15.04 -1.02 16.84
C SER A 30 14.60 -2.41 17.33
N THR A 31 13.66 -2.46 18.28
CA THR A 31 13.09 -3.71 18.82
C THR A 31 11.96 -4.31 17.98
N LEU A 32 11.39 -3.56 17.03
CA LEU A 32 10.24 -3.98 16.21
C LEU A 32 10.56 -4.05 14.71
N THR A 33 11.81 -4.38 14.38
CA THR A 33 12.28 -4.44 12.99
C THR A 33 12.00 -5.77 12.28
N ALA A 34 11.81 -6.86 13.03
CA ALA A 34 11.79 -8.22 12.48
C ALA A 34 10.75 -8.44 11.36
N PRO A 35 9.48 -7.98 11.48
CA PRO A 35 8.49 -8.17 10.40
C PRO A 35 8.90 -7.45 9.11
N THR A 36 9.39 -6.22 9.24
CA THR A 36 9.82 -5.39 8.10
C THR A 36 11.10 -5.94 7.46
N ALA A 37 12.06 -6.41 8.27
CA ALA A 37 13.27 -7.05 7.77
C ALA A 37 12.93 -8.30 6.95
N TRP A 38 12.06 -9.17 7.47
CA TRP A 38 11.61 -10.37 6.76
C TRP A 38 10.91 -10.05 5.43
N LEU A 39 10.07 -9.01 5.41
CA LEU A 39 9.42 -8.59 4.18
C LEU A 39 10.42 -8.09 3.13
N ILE A 40 11.41 -7.30 3.55
CA ILE A 40 12.43 -6.79 2.63
C ILE A 40 13.27 -7.95 2.10
N ASP A 41 13.61 -8.92 2.94
CA ASP A 41 14.30 -10.14 2.52
C ASP A 41 13.49 -10.94 1.49
N LEU A 42 12.16 -11.01 1.65
CA LEU A 42 11.25 -11.59 0.65
C LEU A 42 11.25 -10.81 -0.68
N VAL A 43 11.31 -9.48 -0.62
CA VAL A 43 11.43 -8.62 -1.81
C VAL A 43 12.73 -8.87 -2.58
N PHE A 44 13.80 -9.20 -1.87
CA PHE A 44 15.13 -9.53 -2.40
C PHE A 44 15.38 -11.05 -2.50
N PHE A 45 14.31 -11.87 -2.54
CA PHE A 45 14.35 -13.33 -2.50
C PHE A 45 15.62 -13.99 -3.10
N PRO A 46 16.21 -15.00 -2.44
CA PRO A 46 15.65 -15.84 -1.37
C PRO A 46 15.61 -15.18 0.01
N VAL A 47 14.73 -15.68 0.89
CA VAL A 47 14.68 -15.27 2.30
C VAL A 47 15.82 -15.97 3.06
N ASP A 48 16.99 -15.35 3.09
CA ASP A 48 18.23 -15.87 3.68
C ASP A 48 18.76 -15.05 4.87
N GLY A 49 18.08 -13.95 5.21
CA GLY A 49 18.44 -13.03 6.29
C GLY A 49 19.52 -12.01 5.90
N ALA A 50 19.88 -11.90 4.63
CA ALA A 50 20.85 -10.92 4.16
C ALA A 50 20.35 -9.47 4.33
N GLN A 51 19.03 -9.25 4.21
CA GLN A 51 18.45 -7.92 4.37
C GLN A 51 18.16 -7.62 5.85
N THR A 52 18.91 -6.68 6.42
CA THR A 52 18.78 -6.31 7.84
C THR A 52 18.34 -4.85 8.03
N MET A 53 17.77 -4.57 9.20
CA MET A 53 17.36 -3.21 9.63
C MET A 53 18.37 -2.60 10.62
N ALA A 54 19.64 -3.02 10.57
CA ALA A 54 20.67 -2.58 11.50
C ALA A 54 21.05 -1.10 11.30
N ASP A 55 20.97 -0.61 10.05
CA ASP A 55 21.27 0.77 9.71
C ASP A 55 20.14 1.72 10.18
N PRO A 56 20.43 2.76 10.99
CA PRO A 56 19.44 3.75 11.41
C PRO A 56 18.79 4.51 10.26
N VAL A 57 19.49 4.73 9.14
CA VAL A 57 18.94 5.40 7.94
C VAL A 57 17.85 4.53 7.32
N VAL A 58 18.07 3.21 7.21
CA VAL A 58 17.06 2.28 6.69
C VAL A 58 15.82 2.25 7.57
N ARG A 59 16.00 2.23 8.91
CA ARG A 59 14.87 2.31 9.85
C ARG A 59 14.11 3.63 9.74
N LEU A 60 14.81 4.76 9.60
CA LEU A 60 14.20 6.08 9.42
C LEU A 60 13.38 6.13 8.13
N MET A 61 13.95 5.67 7.01
CA MET A 61 13.25 5.64 5.73
C MET A 61 12.02 4.72 5.77
N SER A 62 12.13 3.55 6.39
CA SER A 62 10.97 2.67 6.65
C SER A 62 9.90 3.37 7.48
N GLY A 63 10.32 4.10 8.52
CA GLY A 63 9.46 4.93 9.36
C GLY A 63 8.63 5.94 8.56
N ILE A 64 9.32 6.70 7.69
CA ILE A 64 8.72 7.72 6.83
C ILE A 64 7.77 7.08 5.82
N CYS A 65 8.19 6.02 5.13
CA CYS A 65 7.34 5.26 4.20
C CYS A 65 6.09 4.75 4.90
N GLY A 66 6.23 4.18 6.10
CA GLY A 66 5.12 3.72 6.92
C GLY A 66 4.13 4.83 7.25
N GLY A 67 4.62 5.99 7.69
CA GLY A 67 3.78 7.17 7.96
C GLY A 67 3.00 7.66 6.74
N VAL A 68 3.64 7.72 5.58
CA VAL A 68 2.99 8.07 4.30
C VAL A 68 1.90 7.07 3.95
N LEU A 69 2.15 5.77 4.10
CA LEU A 69 1.16 4.71 3.82
C LEU A 69 -0.03 4.77 4.78
N VAL A 70 0.19 5.03 6.08
CA VAL A 70 -0.90 5.25 7.04
C VAL A 70 -1.77 6.43 6.63
N GLY A 71 -1.16 7.57 6.30
CA GLY A 71 -1.89 8.75 5.83
C GLY A 71 -2.67 8.49 4.54
N TRP A 72 -2.04 7.80 3.58
CA TRP A 72 -2.65 7.45 2.30
C TRP A 72 -3.84 6.49 2.45
N GLY A 73 -3.70 5.42 3.25
CA GLY A 73 -4.78 4.50 3.56
C GLY A 73 -5.94 5.19 4.28
N ALA A 74 -5.66 6.05 5.26
CA ALA A 74 -6.69 6.85 5.94
C ALA A 74 -7.43 7.78 4.97
N MET A 75 -6.72 8.43 4.04
CA MET A 75 -7.32 9.26 3.01
C MET A 75 -8.25 8.44 2.10
N ILE A 76 -7.82 7.28 1.61
CA ILE A 76 -8.69 6.40 0.80
C ILE A 76 -9.93 5.99 1.59
N TRP A 77 -9.78 5.60 2.86
CA TRP A 77 -10.92 5.27 3.72
C TRP A 77 -11.94 6.42 3.82
N LEU A 78 -11.46 7.66 3.96
CA LEU A 78 -12.30 8.84 4.00
C LEU A 78 -12.97 9.11 2.65
N LEU A 79 -12.28 8.94 1.53
CA LEU A 79 -12.89 9.06 0.19
C LEU A 79 -14.05 8.07 0.05
N VAL A 80 -13.85 6.81 0.42
CA VAL A 80 -14.88 5.76 0.34
C VAL A 80 -16.04 6.04 1.29
N THR A 81 -15.77 6.55 2.49
CA THR A 81 -16.82 6.77 3.50
C THR A 81 -17.60 8.07 3.27
N ARG A 82 -16.95 9.13 2.78
CA ARG A 82 -17.50 10.49 2.76
C ARG A 82 -17.84 10.98 1.36
N LEU A 83 -16.99 10.68 0.38
CA LEU A 83 -17.14 11.15 -1.00
C LEU A 83 -17.92 10.15 -1.85
N LEU A 84 -17.67 8.84 -1.72
CA LEU A 84 -18.32 7.83 -2.55
C LEU A 84 -19.86 7.90 -2.56
N PRO A 85 -20.56 8.14 -1.43
CA PRO A 85 -22.03 8.27 -1.45
C PRO A 85 -22.55 9.52 -2.18
N ARG A 86 -21.69 10.52 -2.39
CA ARG A 86 -22.03 11.81 -3.01
C ARG A 86 -21.57 11.90 -4.46
N ASP A 87 -20.37 11.41 -4.74
CA ASP A 87 -19.73 11.46 -6.05
C ASP A 87 -18.91 10.19 -6.31
N PRO A 88 -19.56 9.13 -6.82
CA PRO A 88 -18.90 7.87 -7.17
C PRO A 88 -17.85 8.02 -8.26
N ALA A 89 -18.09 8.91 -9.24
CA ALA A 89 -17.23 9.09 -10.40
C ALA A 89 -15.90 9.75 -9.99
N LEU A 90 -15.95 10.83 -9.21
CA LEU A 90 -14.76 11.49 -8.68
C LEU A 90 -14.00 10.56 -7.72
N THR A 91 -14.71 9.85 -6.83
CA THR A 91 -14.07 8.89 -5.90
C THR A 91 -13.29 7.82 -6.66
N ARG A 92 -13.90 7.24 -7.70
CA ARG A 92 -13.25 6.27 -8.59
C ARG A 92 -12.01 6.86 -9.23
N GLN A 93 -12.10 8.06 -9.79
CA GLN A 93 -10.98 8.72 -10.46
C GLN A 93 -9.81 8.97 -9.50
N LEU A 94 -10.07 9.51 -8.31
CA LEU A 94 -9.04 9.81 -7.30
C LEU A 94 -8.32 8.54 -6.85
N ILE A 95 -9.06 7.46 -6.58
CA ILE A 95 -8.46 6.17 -6.17
C ILE A 95 -7.62 5.57 -7.32
N LEU A 96 -8.16 5.50 -8.54
CA LEU A 96 -7.46 4.89 -9.67
C LEU A 96 -6.19 5.65 -10.03
N ILE A 97 -6.24 6.98 -10.14
CA ILE A 97 -5.06 7.79 -10.45
C ILE A 97 -4.00 7.61 -9.35
N SER A 98 -4.41 7.67 -8.08
CA SER A 98 -3.47 7.55 -6.96
C SER A 98 -2.79 6.18 -6.91
N VAL A 99 -3.56 5.09 -6.98
CA VAL A 99 -3.02 3.72 -6.88
C VAL A 99 -2.19 3.37 -8.13
N CYS A 100 -2.63 3.75 -9.33
CA CYS A 100 -1.84 3.49 -10.55
C CYS A 100 -0.52 4.28 -10.55
N SER A 101 -0.54 5.54 -10.10
CA SER A 101 0.69 6.35 -10.00
C SER A 101 1.66 5.76 -9.01
N TRP A 102 1.18 5.34 -7.82
CA TRP A 102 2.00 4.64 -6.83
C TRP A 102 2.58 3.35 -7.41
N PHE A 103 1.75 2.49 -8.04
CA PHE A 103 2.20 1.22 -8.60
C PHE A 103 3.33 1.40 -9.62
N VAL A 104 3.21 2.38 -10.52
CA VAL A 104 4.23 2.64 -11.55
C VAL A 104 5.54 3.09 -10.91
N ILE A 105 5.49 4.09 -10.02
CA ILE A 105 6.71 4.65 -9.40
C ILE A 105 7.38 3.64 -8.47
N ASP A 106 6.61 2.98 -7.61
CA ASP A 106 7.11 2.02 -6.63
C ASP A 106 7.69 0.76 -7.28
N SER A 107 6.99 0.22 -8.29
CA SER A 107 7.49 -0.96 -9.03
C SER A 107 8.72 -0.63 -9.86
N THR A 108 8.79 0.58 -10.45
CA THR A 108 10.01 1.04 -11.15
C THR A 108 11.17 1.14 -10.17
N GLY A 109 10.97 1.76 -9.00
CA GLY A 109 11.97 1.85 -7.95
C GLY A 109 12.45 0.46 -7.48
N SER A 110 11.51 -0.48 -7.34
CA SER A 110 11.79 -1.87 -6.93
C SER A 110 12.67 -2.61 -7.94
N VAL A 111 12.40 -2.46 -9.24
CA VAL A 111 13.24 -3.08 -10.29
C VAL A 111 14.63 -2.45 -10.31
N LEU A 112 14.72 -1.12 -10.23
CA LEU A 112 15.99 -0.40 -10.26
C LEU A 112 16.86 -0.67 -9.02
N SER A 113 16.27 -1.00 -7.88
CA SER A 113 16.99 -1.35 -6.65
C SER A 113 17.34 -2.83 -6.52
N GLY A 114 16.86 -3.69 -7.44
CA GLY A 114 17.08 -5.13 -7.41
C GLY A 114 16.00 -5.94 -6.68
N GLY A 115 15.04 -5.29 -6.03
CA GLY A 115 13.90 -5.92 -5.33
C GLY A 115 12.75 -6.33 -6.24
N HIS A 116 13.03 -7.05 -7.34
CA HIS A 116 12.05 -7.34 -8.39
C HIS A 116 10.81 -8.12 -7.93
N TRP A 117 10.92 -8.89 -6.82
CA TRP A 117 9.76 -9.62 -6.28
C TRP A 117 8.70 -8.70 -5.66
N ASN A 118 9.06 -7.47 -5.30
CA ASN A 118 8.09 -6.48 -4.83
C ASN A 118 7.02 -6.16 -5.89
N VAL A 119 7.37 -6.23 -7.18
CA VAL A 119 6.43 -5.96 -8.27
C VAL A 119 5.22 -6.89 -8.23
N LEU A 120 5.40 -8.15 -7.80
CA LEU A 120 4.29 -9.09 -7.65
C LEU A 120 3.38 -8.72 -6.47
N GLY A 121 3.97 -8.31 -5.33
CA GLY A 121 3.22 -7.80 -4.19
C GLY A 121 2.42 -6.54 -4.56
N ASN A 122 3.08 -5.60 -5.25
CA ASN A 122 2.48 -4.38 -5.76
C ASN A 122 1.34 -4.66 -6.74
N LEU A 123 1.47 -5.68 -7.60
CA LEU A 123 0.40 -6.09 -8.51
C LEU A 123 -0.83 -6.59 -7.73
N GLY A 124 -0.63 -7.38 -6.67
CA GLY A 124 -1.73 -7.79 -5.79
C GLY A 124 -2.43 -6.58 -5.16
N PHE A 125 -1.65 -5.60 -4.70
CA PHE A 125 -2.16 -4.36 -4.12
C PHE A 125 -2.91 -3.49 -5.14
N LEU A 126 -2.40 -3.38 -6.37
CA LEU A 126 -3.06 -2.69 -7.47
C LEU A 126 -4.44 -3.30 -7.74
N LEU A 127 -4.50 -4.63 -7.87
CA LEU A 127 -5.75 -5.34 -8.15
C LEU A 127 -6.78 -5.19 -7.03
N LEU A 128 -6.33 -5.13 -5.77
CA LEU A 128 -7.20 -4.90 -4.60
C LEU A 128 -8.02 -3.61 -4.70
N PHE A 129 -7.50 -2.57 -5.37
CA PHE A 129 -8.22 -1.32 -5.57
C PHE A 129 -8.82 -1.17 -6.96
N VAL A 130 -8.08 -1.52 -8.02
CA VAL A 130 -8.54 -1.32 -9.40
C VAL A 130 -9.77 -2.16 -9.71
N VAL A 131 -9.82 -3.42 -9.28
CA VAL A 131 -10.95 -4.33 -9.55
C VAL A 131 -12.27 -3.81 -8.95
N PRO A 132 -12.37 -3.47 -7.65
CA PRO A 132 -13.59 -2.89 -7.11
C PRO A 132 -13.87 -1.48 -7.65
N ALA A 133 -12.86 -0.61 -7.80
CA ALA A 133 -13.06 0.74 -8.31
C ALA A 133 -13.55 0.77 -9.76
N ALA A 134 -13.13 -0.18 -10.61
CA ALA A 134 -13.61 -0.31 -11.99
C ALA A 134 -15.11 -0.66 -12.06
N GLN A 135 -15.67 -1.26 -11.01
CA GLN A 135 -17.09 -1.62 -10.93
C GLN A 135 -17.98 -0.49 -10.41
N LEU A 136 -17.40 0.62 -9.94
CA LEU A 136 -18.15 1.83 -9.61
C LEU A 136 -18.76 2.40 -10.89
N ARG A 137 -20.08 2.29 -11.01
CA ARG A 137 -20.82 2.88 -12.12
C ARG A 137 -20.91 4.40 -11.90
N SER A 138 -20.70 5.15 -12.97
CA SER A 138 -21.14 6.55 -12.99
C SER A 138 -22.67 6.56 -12.94
N PRO A 139 -23.30 7.52 -12.23
CA PRO A 139 -24.75 7.66 -12.23
C PRO A 139 -25.34 7.84 -13.63
#